data_AF-A0A8C1ET53-F1
#
_entry.id   AF-A0A8C1ET53-F1
#
_cell.length_a   1.000
_cell.length_b   1.000
_cell.length_c   1.000
_cell.angle_alpha   90.00
_cell.angle_beta   90.00
_cell.angle_gamma   90.00
#
_symmetry.space_group_name_H-M   'P 1'
#
loop_
_entity.id
_entity.type
_entity.pdbx_description
1 polymer ?
#
loop_
_entity_poly.entity_id
_entity_poly.type
_entity_poly.pdbx_seq_one_letter_code
_entity_poly.pdbx_strand_id
1 'polypeptide(L)'
;MGPFLPAICVMLLALNAAVSPASVGPEDYPAADEAERTANNDIIFDDYRGKGCVDDSGFVYKLGERFFPGHSNCPCVCTEDGPVCDQPECPKIHPKCTKVEHNGCCPECKEVKNFCEYKGKTYKILEEFKVFHLQGSPAAVEGSHSTTAPPATAQLQARGRSYRPSPCEWCRCEPNNEVHCVVADCAVPECVNPVYEPEQCCPICKNGPNCFAGTTIIPAGIEVKVDDCTICRCHSGDWWKPAQCLRRECLNGQPSS
;
A
#
# COMPACT_ATOMS: atom_id res chain seq x y z
N MET A 1 -37.47 37.12 -14.67
CA MET A 1 -37.17 36.30 -15.86
C MET A 1 -37.51 34.87 -15.46
N GLY A 2 -38.73 34.38 -15.65
CA GLY A 2 -39.34 33.98 -16.93
C GLY A 2 -39.80 32.52 -16.73
N PRO A 3 -40.98 32.11 -17.23
CA PRO A 3 -41.76 30.97 -16.72
C PRO A 3 -41.57 29.70 -17.56
N PHE A 4 -42.17 28.56 -17.19
CA PHE A 4 -43.04 27.75 -18.08
C PHE A 4 -43.67 26.57 -17.32
N LEU A 5 -45.00 26.61 -17.27
CA LEU A 5 -45.93 25.59 -16.77
C LEU A 5 -46.14 24.50 -17.83
N PRO A 6 -46.44 23.24 -17.48
CA PRO A 6 -47.30 22.40 -18.29
C PRO A 6 -48.76 22.75 -17.97
N ALA A 7 -49.46 23.25 -18.97
CA ALA A 7 -50.90 23.46 -18.92
C ALA A 7 -51.64 22.22 -19.44
N ILE A 8 -52.80 22.00 -18.82
CA ILE A 8 -54.04 21.36 -19.31
C ILE A 8 -54.38 20.05 -18.56
N CYS A 9 -55.26 20.04 -17.54
CA CYS A 9 -56.74 20.22 -17.53
C CYS A 9 -57.48 19.07 -18.25
N VAL A 10 -58.57 18.43 -17.80
CA VAL A 10 -59.45 18.39 -16.61
C VAL A 10 -60.29 17.09 -16.77
N MET A 11 -60.94 16.63 -15.69
CA MET A 11 -62.20 15.84 -15.63
C MET A 11 -62.08 14.31 -15.79
N LEU A 12 -62.82 13.43 -15.09
CA LEU A 12 -63.94 13.55 -14.15
C LEU A 12 -64.10 12.22 -13.36
N LEU A 13 -64.76 12.33 -12.21
CA LEU A 13 -65.09 11.31 -11.22
C LEU A 13 -66.32 10.45 -11.59
N ALA A 14 -66.32 9.23 -11.00
CA ALA A 14 -67.45 8.48 -10.43
C ALA A 14 -68.46 7.76 -11.35
N LEU A 15 -68.73 6.47 -11.08
CA LEU A 15 -69.85 6.03 -10.24
C LEU A 15 -69.92 4.50 -10.08
N ASN A 16 -70.66 4.11 -9.05
CA ASN A 16 -70.79 2.80 -8.43
C ASN A 16 -71.73 1.82 -9.16
N ALA A 17 -71.54 0.54 -8.78
CA ALA A 17 -72.56 -0.49 -8.53
C ALA A 17 -73.36 -1.10 -9.69
N ALA A 18 -73.24 -2.43 -9.84
CA ALA A 18 -74.36 -3.36 -9.68
C ALA A 18 -73.85 -4.81 -9.51
N VAL A 19 -74.25 -5.42 -8.40
CA VAL A 19 -74.18 -6.85 -8.10
C VAL A 19 -75.47 -7.53 -8.62
N SER A 20 -75.40 -8.85 -8.83
CA SER A 20 -76.46 -9.88 -8.79
C SER A 20 -76.84 -10.64 -10.09
N PRO A 21 -77.34 -11.90 -9.98
CA PRO A 21 -76.81 -13.09 -10.68
C PRO A 21 -77.87 -13.93 -11.45
N ALA A 22 -77.47 -15.05 -12.08
CA ALA A 22 -78.28 -16.25 -12.41
C ALA A 22 -77.39 -17.23 -13.22
N SER A 23 -77.08 -18.49 -12.84
CA SER A 23 -77.88 -19.72 -12.59
C SER A 23 -78.40 -20.43 -13.85
N VAL A 24 -78.50 -21.78 -13.76
CA VAL A 24 -79.03 -22.81 -14.71
C VAL A 24 -77.91 -23.51 -15.51
N GLY A 25 -77.73 -24.84 -15.53
CA GLY A 25 -78.43 -26.01 -14.97
C GLY A 25 -77.75 -27.32 -15.46
N PRO A 26 -78.10 -28.51 -14.90
CA PRO A 26 -77.47 -29.83 -15.12
C PRO A 26 -78.20 -30.67 -16.21
N GLU A 27 -77.72 -31.90 -16.50
CA GLU A 27 -78.28 -33.01 -17.36
C GLU A 27 -77.31 -33.46 -18.50
N ASP A 28 -77.04 -34.73 -18.88
CA ASP A 28 -77.34 -36.09 -18.36
C ASP A 28 -76.63 -37.21 -19.23
N TYR A 29 -76.30 -38.39 -18.63
CA TYR A 29 -76.02 -39.78 -19.15
C TYR A 29 -74.76 -40.22 -19.99
N PRO A 30 -74.38 -41.54 -20.07
CA PRO A 30 -74.54 -42.71 -19.18
C PRO A 30 -73.23 -43.58 -18.98
N ALA A 31 -73.41 -44.76 -18.36
CA ALA A 31 -72.46 -45.68 -17.70
C ALA A 31 -71.85 -46.84 -18.54
N ALA A 32 -71.12 -47.72 -17.81
CA ALA A 32 -70.55 -49.05 -18.11
C ALA A 32 -69.08 -49.05 -18.57
N ASP A 33 -68.14 -49.43 -17.70
CA ASP A 33 -67.70 -50.80 -17.35
C ASP A 33 -66.85 -51.43 -18.48
N GLU A 34 -65.85 -52.20 -18.08
CA GLU A 34 -65.05 -53.18 -18.84
C GLU A 34 -63.67 -52.68 -19.31
N ALA A 35 -62.72 -52.50 -18.39
CA ALA A 35 -61.30 -52.84 -18.63
C ALA A 35 -60.41 -52.82 -17.36
N GLU A 36 -60.93 -53.12 -16.16
CA GLU A 36 -60.05 -53.48 -15.05
C GLU A 36 -59.76 -54.98 -15.11
N ARG A 37 -58.85 -55.36 -16.00
CA ARG A 37 -58.03 -56.59 -15.99
C ARG A 37 -57.45 -56.79 -17.37
N THR A 38 -56.27 -56.26 -17.63
CA THR A 38 -55.14 -56.93 -18.29
C THR A 38 -54.04 -55.88 -18.53
N ALA A 39 -53.30 -55.52 -17.48
CA ALA A 39 -51.90 -55.07 -17.55
C ALA A 39 -51.44 -54.66 -16.14
N ASN A 40 -51.30 -55.66 -15.26
CA ASN A 40 -50.25 -55.60 -14.25
C ASN A 40 -48.91 -55.66 -14.98
N ASN A 41 -48.43 -54.53 -15.49
CA ASN A 41 -47.05 -54.29 -15.88
C ASN A 41 -46.83 -52.76 -15.91
N ASP A 42 -46.31 -52.27 -14.79
CA ASP A 42 -45.42 -51.11 -14.69
C ASP A 42 -45.84 -49.83 -15.41
N ILE A 43 -46.95 -49.23 -14.96
CA ILE A 43 -46.97 -47.77 -14.90
C ILE A 43 -46.28 -47.41 -13.58
N ILE A 44 -44.95 -47.54 -13.56
CA ILE A 44 -44.13 -46.90 -12.54
C ILE A 44 -44.36 -45.41 -12.78
N PHE A 45 -45.29 -44.82 -12.03
CA PHE A 45 -45.32 -43.39 -11.83
C PHE A 45 -43.96 -43.11 -11.21
N ASP A 46 -43.00 -42.68 -12.03
CA ASP A 46 -41.69 -42.27 -11.54
C ASP A 46 -41.98 -41.25 -10.45
N ASP A 47 -41.76 -41.63 -9.18
CA ASP A 47 -42.01 -40.78 -8.03
C ASP A 47 -41.04 -39.59 -8.14
N TYR A 48 -41.44 -38.57 -8.91
CA TYR A 48 -40.76 -37.28 -9.04
C TYR A 48 -40.72 -36.54 -7.70
N ARG A 49 -41.44 -37.04 -6.69
CA ARG A 49 -41.44 -36.60 -5.31
C ARG A 49 -40.10 -36.98 -4.65
N GLY A 50 -39.06 -36.18 -4.93
CA GLY A 50 -37.76 -36.25 -4.24
C GLY A 50 -36.55 -36.56 -5.12
N LYS A 51 -36.72 -36.76 -6.43
CA LYS A 51 -35.60 -37.06 -7.37
C LYS A 51 -34.86 -35.81 -7.86
N GLY A 52 -34.82 -34.75 -7.07
CA GLY A 52 -34.26 -33.47 -7.48
C GLY A 52 -33.96 -32.57 -6.30
N CYS A 53 -33.11 -31.57 -6.54
CA CYS A 53 -32.68 -30.64 -5.53
C CYS A 53 -33.60 -29.42 -5.55
N VAL A 54 -33.92 -28.89 -4.38
CA VAL A 54 -34.79 -27.71 -4.24
C VAL A 54 -33.97 -26.56 -3.68
N ASP A 55 -34.07 -25.37 -4.27
CA ASP A 55 -33.45 -24.16 -3.74
C ASP A 55 -34.35 -23.42 -2.73
N ASP A 56 -33.82 -22.34 -2.14
CA ASP A 56 -34.54 -21.50 -1.18
C ASP A 56 -35.75 -20.77 -1.79
N SER A 57 -35.86 -20.72 -3.12
CA SER A 57 -37.01 -20.16 -3.86
C SER A 57 -38.08 -21.21 -4.15
N GLY A 58 -37.82 -22.49 -3.85
CA GLY A 58 -38.70 -23.62 -4.15
C GLY A 58 -38.59 -24.12 -5.59
N PHE A 59 -37.59 -23.72 -6.34
CA PHE A 59 -37.32 -24.23 -7.69
C PHE A 59 -36.69 -25.62 -7.61
N VAL A 60 -37.15 -26.54 -8.46
CA VAL A 60 -36.70 -27.94 -8.48
C VAL A 60 -35.74 -28.17 -9.64
N TYR A 61 -34.53 -28.63 -9.31
CA TYR A 61 -33.47 -28.99 -10.25
C TYR A 61 -33.40 -30.49 -10.46
N LYS A 62 -33.17 -30.91 -11.71
CA LYS A 62 -33.00 -32.32 -12.07
C LYS A 62 -31.60 -32.82 -11.72
N LEU A 63 -31.46 -34.14 -11.54
CA LEU A 63 -30.17 -34.79 -11.36
C LEU A 63 -29.20 -34.40 -12.51
N GLY A 64 -27.99 -33.98 -12.16
CA GLY A 64 -26.96 -33.49 -13.06
C GLY A 64 -27.03 -31.99 -13.38
N GLU A 65 -28.09 -31.27 -12.98
CA GLU A 65 -28.17 -29.82 -13.21
C GLU A 65 -27.31 -29.03 -12.23
N ARG A 66 -26.71 -27.93 -12.72
CA ARG A 66 -25.92 -26.99 -11.93
C ARG A 66 -26.80 -25.83 -11.45
N PHE A 67 -26.73 -25.52 -10.16
CA PHE A 67 -27.50 -24.44 -9.56
C PHE A 67 -26.77 -23.78 -8.39
N PHE A 68 -27.28 -22.66 -7.90
CA PHE A 68 -26.76 -21.95 -6.74
C PHE A 68 -27.79 -22.03 -5.61
N PRO A 69 -27.62 -22.97 -4.66
CA PRO A 69 -28.40 -22.93 -3.41
C PRO A 69 -28.25 -21.56 -2.76
N GLY A 70 -29.33 -20.96 -2.25
CA GLY A 70 -29.34 -19.55 -1.83
C GLY A 70 -28.48 -19.22 -0.60
N HIS A 71 -27.83 -20.22 0.01
CA HIS A 71 -26.81 -20.03 1.06
C HIS A 71 -25.38 -20.34 0.58
N SER A 72 -25.22 -20.95 -0.59
CA SER A 72 -23.90 -21.23 -1.18
C SER A 72 -23.61 -20.23 -2.29
N ASN A 73 -22.51 -19.51 -2.15
CA ASN A 73 -22.01 -18.65 -3.23
C ASN A 73 -21.32 -19.44 -4.35
N CYS A 74 -21.28 -20.78 -4.24
CA CYS A 74 -20.67 -21.71 -5.19
C CYS A 74 -21.72 -22.44 -6.04
N PRO A 75 -21.41 -22.72 -7.32
CA PRO A 75 -22.27 -23.55 -8.16
C PRO A 75 -22.21 -25.01 -7.68
N CYS A 76 -23.35 -25.60 -7.41
CA CYS A 76 -23.50 -26.98 -6.96
C CYS A 76 -24.13 -27.83 -8.07
N VAL A 77 -23.85 -29.12 -8.08
CA VAL A 77 -24.48 -30.10 -8.98
C VAL A 77 -25.49 -30.90 -8.17
N CYS A 78 -26.69 -31.09 -8.69
CA CYS A 78 -27.67 -31.96 -8.07
C CYS A 78 -27.33 -33.44 -8.30
N THR A 79 -27.02 -34.20 -7.25
CA THR A 79 -26.82 -35.66 -7.30
C THR A 79 -27.98 -36.39 -6.62
N GLU A 80 -28.01 -37.72 -6.69
CA GLU A 80 -29.05 -38.53 -6.03
C GLU A 80 -29.03 -38.38 -4.50
N ASP A 81 -27.86 -38.04 -3.93
CA ASP A 81 -27.67 -37.80 -2.50
C ASP A 81 -27.89 -36.32 -2.08
N GLY A 82 -28.13 -35.41 -3.04
CA GLY A 82 -28.37 -33.98 -2.82
C GLY A 82 -27.42 -33.05 -3.57
N PRO A 83 -27.39 -31.74 -3.24
CA PRO A 83 -26.48 -30.80 -3.88
C PRO A 83 -25.03 -31.01 -3.44
N VAL A 84 -24.16 -31.28 -4.40
CA VAL A 84 -22.70 -31.35 -4.18
C VAL A 84 -22.08 -30.05 -4.67
N CYS A 85 -21.55 -29.27 -3.72
CA CYS A 85 -20.92 -27.97 -3.95
C CYS A 85 -19.41 -28.11 -3.83
N ASP A 86 -18.72 -28.39 -4.93
CA ASP A 86 -17.26 -28.43 -4.93
C ASP A 86 -16.71 -27.01 -5.00
N GLN A 87 -15.93 -26.60 -4.01
CA GLN A 87 -15.21 -25.34 -4.08
C GLN A 87 -14.02 -25.53 -5.04
N PRO A 88 -13.99 -24.83 -6.19
CA PRO A 88 -12.87 -24.93 -7.12
C PRO A 88 -11.60 -24.39 -6.47
N GLU A 89 -10.44 -24.71 -7.03
CA GLU A 89 -9.16 -24.12 -6.62
C GLU A 89 -9.21 -22.60 -6.80
N CYS A 90 -9.49 -21.88 -5.72
CA CYS A 90 -9.63 -20.43 -5.78
C CYS A 90 -8.27 -19.75 -6.02
N PRO A 91 -8.24 -18.64 -6.78
CA PRO A 91 -7.02 -17.89 -7.01
C PRO A 91 -6.46 -17.35 -5.70
N LYS A 92 -5.14 -17.43 -5.53
CA LYS A 92 -4.45 -16.83 -4.38
C LYS A 92 -4.53 -15.31 -4.50
N ILE A 93 -5.15 -14.67 -3.50
CA ILE A 93 -5.25 -13.20 -3.44
C ILE A 93 -3.85 -12.61 -3.22
N HIS A 94 -3.51 -11.59 -4.00
CA HIS A 94 -2.24 -10.88 -3.86
C HIS A 94 -2.17 -10.17 -2.50
N PRO A 95 -1.03 -10.18 -1.78
CA PRO A 95 -0.85 -9.44 -0.51
C PRO A 95 -1.00 -7.92 -0.62
N LYS A 96 -1.22 -7.37 -1.83
CA LYS A 96 -1.52 -5.95 -2.06
C LYS A 96 -3.00 -5.64 -1.85
N CYS A 97 -3.83 -6.67 -1.69
CA CYS A 97 -5.25 -6.47 -1.51
C CYS A 97 -5.52 -5.84 -0.16
N THR A 98 -6.12 -4.66 -0.15
CA THR A 98 -6.54 -3.99 1.09
C THR A 98 -7.94 -4.45 1.50
N LYS A 99 -8.77 -4.84 0.53
CA LYS A 99 -10.15 -5.25 0.77
C LYS A 99 -10.53 -6.45 -0.07
N VAL A 100 -10.81 -7.54 0.62
CA VAL A 100 -11.26 -8.80 0.05
C VAL A 100 -12.78 -8.90 0.19
N GLU A 101 -13.46 -9.23 -0.91
CA GLU A 101 -14.89 -9.45 -0.97
C GLU A 101 -15.18 -10.95 -0.99
N HIS A 102 -16.13 -11.40 -0.15
CA HIS A 102 -16.46 -12.82 0.06
C HIS A 102 -17.85 -13.19 -0.48
N ASN A 103 -18.39 -12.37 -1.39
CA ASN A 103 -19.77 -12.49 -1.88
C ASN A 103 -19.91 -13.56 -2.98
N GLY A 104 -18.81 -14.18 -3.41
CA GLY A 104 -18.76 -15.21 -4.45
C GLY A 104 -18.17 -16.52 -3.92
N CYS A 105 -18.15 -17.54 -4.78
CA CYS A 105 -17.53 -18.83 -4.47
C CYS A 105 -16.04 -18.71 -4.11
N CYS A 106 -15.36 -17.77 -4.79
CA CYS A 106 -13.97 -17.43 -4.51
C CYS A 106 -13.86 -15.99 -4.02
N PRO A 107 -12.94 -15.72 -3.10
CA PRO A 107 -12.74 -14.38 -2.59
C PRO A 107 -12.03 -13.53 -3.65
N GLU A 108 -12.54 -12.33 -3.89
CA GLU A 108 -12.02 -11.41 -4.91
C GLU A 108 -11.43 -10.15 -4.26
N CYS A 109 -10.36 -9.62 -4.87
CA CYS A 109 -9.79 -8.36 -4.42
C CYS A 109 -10.54 -7.18 -5.03
N LYS A 110 -11.27 -6.43 -4.20
CA LYS A 110 -12.02 -5.25 -4.65
C LYS A 110 -11.15 -4.00 -4.71
N GLU A 111 -10.22 -3.87 -3.77
CA GLU A 111 -9.37 -2.67 -3.64
C GLU A 111 -7.91 -3.05 -3.40
N VAL A 112 -7.03 -2.50 -4.24
CA VAL A 112 -5.57 -2.71 -4.17
C VAL A 112 -4.94 -1.53 -3.41
N LYS A 113 -3.95 -1.82 -2.56
CA LYS A 113 -3.18 -0.80 -1.86
C LYS A 113 -2.38 -0.01 -2.90
N ASN A 114 -2.57 1.30 -2.96
CA ASN A 114 -1.83 2.21 -3.87
C ASN A 114 -0.87 3.15 -3.10
N PHE A 115 -0.48 2.75 -1.89
CA PHE A 115 0.41 3.52 -1.04
C PHE A 115 1.31 2.58 -0.23
N CYS A 116 2.47 3.08 0.15
CA CYS A 116 3.35 2.46 1.14
C CYS A 116 3.09 3.07 2.52
N GLU A 117 3.36 2.29 3.56
CA GLU A 117 3.32 2.77 4.94
C GLU A 117 4.71 2.62 5.55
N TYR A 118 5.30 3.72 6.01
CA TYR A 118 6.62 3.72 6.62
C TYR A 118 6.63 4.59 7.88
N LYS A 119 7.00 3.99 9.02
CA LYS A 119 7.05 4.66 10.34
C LYS A 119 5.76 5.45 10.68
N GLY A 120 4.59 4.90 10.32
CA GLY A 120 3.28 5.51 10.57
C GLY A 120 2.88 6.65 9.62
N LYS A 121 3.62 6.85 8.52
CA LYS A 121 3.27 7.79 7.44
C LYS A 121 2.96 7.03 6.15
N THR A 122 2.01 7.55 5.38
CA THR A 122 1.63 6.98 4.08
C THR A 122 2.30 7.74 2.93
N TYR A 123 2.85 7.01 1.97
CA TYR A 123 3.56 7.54 0.81
C TYR A 123 2.95 6.98 -0.48
N LYS A 124 2.87 7.80 -1.54
CA LYS A 124 2.37 7.36 -2.84
C LYS A 124 3.39 6.44 -3.53
N ILE A 125 2.92 5.59 -4.44
CA ILE A 125 3.81 4.77 -5.30
C ILE A 125 4.77 5.69 -6.06
N LEU A 126 6.04 5.30 -6.13
CA LEU A 126 7.19 6.04 -6.68
C LEU A 126 7.56 7.33 -5.94
N GLU A 127 6.95 7.62 -4.79
CA GLU A 127 7.34 8.76 -3.97
C GLU A 127 8.68 8.50 -3.27
N GLU A 128 9.60 9.45 -3.39
CA GLU A 128 10.88 9.47 -2.69
C GLU A 128 10.81 10.41 -1.48
N PHE A 129 11.32 9.97 -0.34
CA PHE A 129 11.26 10.75 0.90
C PHE A 129 12.51 10.56 1.77
N LYS A 130 12.90 11.63 2.47
CA LYS A 130 13.99 11.60 3.45
C LYS A 130 13.48 11.10 4.80
N VAL A 131 14.25 10.23 5.45
CA VAL A 131 13.88 9.68 6.76
C VAL A 131 14.25 10.68 7.85
N PHE A 132 13.34 10.91 8.80
CA PHE A 132 13.61 11.79 9.94
C PHE A 132 14.20 10.99 11.09
N HIS A 133 15.37 11.41 11.58
CA HIS A 133 15.97 10.85 12.80
C HIS A 133 15.69 11.76 13.99
N LEU A 134 15.42 11.16 15.14
CA LEU A 134 15.31 11.85 16.41
C LEU A 134 16.71 12.30 16.84
N GLN A 135 17.08 13.55 16.57
CA GLN A 135 18.27 14.12 17.20
C GLN A 135 17.90 14.60 18.61
N GLY A 136 18.35 13.84 19.61
CA GLY A 136 18.09 14.13 21.02
C GLY A 136 18.31 12.90 21.90
N SER A 137 19.53 12.34 21.87
CA SER A 137 20.01 11.52 22.98
C SER A 137 20.88 12.42 23.86
N PRO A 138 20.60 12.55 25.17
CA PRO A 138 21.59 13.08 26.09
C PRO A 138 22.79 12.13 26.03
N ALA A 139 23.99 12.68 25.88
CA ALA A 139 25.20 11.92 26.15
C ALA A 139 25.01 11.22 27.51
N ALA A 140 25.22 9.90 27.52
CA ALA A 140 25.29 9.13 28.74
C ALA A 140 26.39 9.74 29.60
N VAL A 141 26.01 10.57 30.57
CA VAL A 141 26.86 10.86 31.71
C VAL A 141 26.66 9.66 32.64
N GLU A 142 27.66 8.79 32.69
CA GLU A 142 27.80 7.82 33.77
C GLU A 142 27.74 8.59 35.10
N GLY A 143 26.79 8.23 35.96
CA GLY A 143 26.56 8.94 37.21
C GLY A 143 25.46 8.28 38.04
N SER A 144 25.87 7.32 38.86
CA SER A 144 25.10 6.60 39.88
C SER A 144 24.17 7.51 40.72
N HIS A 145 22.91 7.10 40.94
CA HIS A 145 22.32 6.81 42.27
C HIS A 145 20.78 6.59 42.20
N SER A 146 20.38 5.36 42.54
CA SER A 146 19.27 4.92 43.41
C SER A 146 17.81 5.45 43.29
N THR A 147 16.90 4.49 43.00
CA THR A 147 15.55 4.24 43.58
C THR A 147 14.49 5.35 43.58
N THR A 148 13.34 5.14 42.91
CA THR A 148 12.07 4.55 43.42
C THR A 148 11.00 4.53 42.28
N ALA A 149 10.05 3.57 42.32
CA ALA A 149 8.96 3.33 41.34
C ALA A 149 7.78 4.35 41.45
N PRO A 150 6.82 4.40 40.49
CA PRO A 150 6.06 5.60 40.11
C PRO A 150 4.67 5.73 40.76
N PRO A 151 3.98 6.87 40.54
CA PRO A 151 2.54 6.84 40.30
C PRO A 151 2.16 7.45 38.95
N ALA A 152 0.98 7.05 38.49
CA ALA A 152 0.41 7.26 37.18
C ALA A 152 0.02 8.72 36.86
N THR A 153 -0.21 8.94 35.56
CA THR A 153 -0.95 10.04 34.92
C THR A 153 -0.34 11.45 34.96
N ALA A 154 0.45 11.75 33.92
CA ALA A 154 0.32 13.01 33.18
C ALA A 154 0.92 12.82 31.79
N GLN A 155 0.03 12.86 30.79
CA GLN A 155 0.39 13.03 29.39
C GLN A 155 1.26 14.29 29.20
N LEU A 156 1.96 14.32 28.05
CA LEU A 156 2.66 15.47 27.48
C LEU A 156 4.17 15.60 27.80
N GLN A 157 4.98 14.64 27.35
CA GLN A 157 6.39 14.88 27.04
C GLN A 157 6.71 14.49 25.58
N ALA A 158 5.99 15.12 24.65
CA ALA A 158 6.38 15.23 23.25
C ALA A 158 6.75 16.68 22.85
N ARG A 159 6.98 17.57 23.82
CA ARG A 159 7.40 18.95 23.55
C ARG A 159 8.92 19.03 23.53
N GLY A 160 9.51 18.96 22.34
CA GLY A 160 10.88 19.42 22.12
C GLY A 160 11.77 18.56 21.23
N ARG A 161 11.33 17.37 20.78
CA ARG A 161 12.13 16.60 19.83
C ARG A 161 11.97 17.20 18.43
N SER A 162 12.97 17.97 17.99
CA SER A 162 13.06 18.43 16.61
C SER A 162 13.36 17.24 15.71
N TYR A 163 12.40 16.84 14.87
CA TYR A 163 12.61 15.84 13.83
C TYR A 163 13.33 16.51 12.67
N ARG A 164 14.63 16.26 12.52
CA ARG A 164 15.40 16.73 11.37
C ARG A 164 15.43 15.63 10.30
N PRO A 165 15.11 15.92 9.02
CA PRO A 165 15.34 14.97 7.94
C PRO A 165 16.82 14.61 7.93
N SER A 166 17.11 13.31 7.92
CA SER A 166 18.45 12.83 7.69
C SER A 166 18.75 12.97 6.19
N PRO A 167 19.87 13.59 5.81
CA PRO A 167 20.21 13.77 4.41
C PRO A 167 20.76 12.48 3.78
N CYS A 168 21.17 11.49 4.57
CA CYS A 168 21.85 10.26 4.12
C CYS A 168 20.96 9.04 3.99
N GLU A 169 19.80 9.01 4.65
CA GLU A 169 18.85 7.93 4.50
C GLU A 169 17.64 8.45 3.73
N TRP A 170 17.47 7.94 2.52
CA TRP A 170 16.34 8.24 1.65
C TRP A 170 15.64 6.94 1.30
N CYS A 171 14.33 6.98 1.19
CA CYS A 171 13.52 5.82 0.87
C CYS A 171 12.61 6.12 -0.33
N ARG A 172 12.29 5.07 -1.07
CA ARG A 172 11.34 5.10 -2.19
C ARG A 172 10.23 4.07 -1.97
N CYS A 173 9.00 4.47 -2.24
CA CYS A 173 7.87 3.54 -2.28
C CYS A 173 7.81 2.84 -3.65
N GLU A 174 8.02 1.53 -3.69
CA GLU A 174 7.98 0.76 -4.93
C GLU A 174 6.53 0.37 -5.33
N PRO A 175 6.28 0.05 -6.60
CA PRO A 175 4.96 -0.42 -7.07
C PRO A 175 4.47 -1.71 -6.41
N ASN A 176 5.34 -2.42 -5.70
CA ASN A 176 5.00 -3.58 -4.88
C ASN A 176 4.43 -3.22 -3.50
N ASN A 177 4.30 -1.93 -3.16
CA ASN A 177 3.91 -1.40 -1.85
C ASN A 177 4.96 -1.60 -0.75
N GLU A 178 6.20 -1.92 -1.13
CA GLU A 178 7.33 -2.00 -0.22
C GLU A 178 8.15 -0.72 -0.27
N VAL A 179 8.79 -0.41 0.85
CA VAL A 179 9.62 0.78 1.00
C VAL A 179 11.06 0.34 0.92
N HIS A 180 11.75 0.82 -0.10
CA HIS A 180 13.17 0.55 -0.30
C HIS A 180 13.96 1.76 0.18
N CYS A 181 14.68 1.59 1.28
CA CYS A 181 15.56 2.61 1.83
C CYS A 181 17.01 2.36 1.41
N VAL A 182 17.69 3.43 1.02
CA VAL A 182 19.12 3.41 0.73
C VAL A 182 19.80 4.34 1.72
N VAL A 183 20.81 3.80 2.40
CA VAL A 183 21.73 4.58 3.22
C VAL A 183 22.92 4.92 2.32
N ALA A 184 23.19 6.20 2.15
CA ALA A 184 24.35 6.66 1.40
C ALA A 184 25.61 6.56 2.27
N ASP A 185 26.53 5.68 1.86
CA ASP A 185 27.92 5.72 2.32
C ASP A 185 28.67 6.81 1.53
N CYS A 186 29.36 7.68 2.24
CA CYS A 186 30.09 8.77 1.61
C CYS A 186 31.48 8.33 1.18
N ALA A 187 31.83 8.63 -0.08
CA ALA A 187 33.21 8.57 -0.52
C ALA A 187 34.07 9.55 0.30
N VAL A 188 35.28 9.13 0.65
CA VAL A 188 36.22 9.98 1.39
C VAL A 188 36.61 11.17 0.50
N PRO A 189 36.34 12.42 0.92
CA PRO A 189 36.69 13.60 0.12
C PRO A 189 38.21 13.74 -0.03
N GLU A 190 38.67 14.20 -1.19
CA GLU A 190 40.10 14.41 -1.48
C GLU A 190 40.62 15.76 -0.94
N CYS A 191 40.28 16.11 0.29
CA CYS A 191 40.78 17.33 0.94
C CYS A 191 40.89 17.17 2.45
N VAL A 192 41.69 18.04 3.07
CA VAL A 192 41.89 18.04 4.51
C VAL A 192 40.83 18.85 5.28
N ASN A 193 39.98 19.60 4.57
CA ASN A 193 38.93 20.45 5.15
C ASN A 193 37.53 20.25 4.50
N PRO A 194 36.98 19.03 4.57
CA PRO A 194 35.61 18.77 4.14
C PRO A 194 34.59 19.61 4.93
N VAL A 195 33.60 20.16 4.24
CA VAL A 195 32.49 20.91 4.85
C VAL A 195 31.20 20.09 4.74
N TYR A 196 30.51 19.92 5.87
CA TYR A 196 29.19 19.28 5.93
C TYR A 196 28.08 20.32 5.78
N GLU A 197 27.25 20.17 4.76
CA GLU A 197 26.10 21.06 4.53
C GLU A 197 24.78 20.42 4.99
N PRO A 198 23.79 21.21 5.46
CA PRO A 198 22.53 20.71 5.99
C PRO A 198 21.70 19.85 5.03
N GLU A 199 21.81 20.12 3.72
CA GLU A 199 20.95 19.52 2.70
C GLU A 199 21.62 18.36 1.96
N GLN A 200 22.95 18.23 2.10
CA GLN A 200 23.76 17.20 1.46
C GLN A 200 24.09 16.09 2.46
N CYS A 201 24.04 14.84 2.00
CA CYS A 201 24.46 13.72 2.85
C CYS A 201 25.97 13.79 3.11
N CYS A 202 26.74 13.95 2.03
CA CYS A 202 28.17 13.79 2.07
C CYS A 202 28.90 15.12 2.20
N PRO A 203 30.02 15.13 2.94
CA PRO A 203 30.87 16.31 3.00
C PRO A 203 31.48 16.61 1.63
N ILE A 204 31.65 17.90 1.34
CA ILE A 204 32.25 18.36 0.08
C ILE A 204 33.46 19.26 0.32
N CYS A 205 34.39 19.25 -0.63
CA CYS A 205 35.53 20.16 -0.68
C CYS A 205 35.17 21.38 -1.55
N LYS A 206 34.70 22.48 -0.93
CA LYS A 206 34.25 23.67 -1.68
C LYS A 206 35.30 24.25 -2.64
N ASN A 207 36.57 24.18 -2.24
CA ASN A 207 37.70 24.73 -2.99
C ASN A 207 38.47 23.66 -3.79
N GLY A 208 37.90 22.45 -3.93
CA GLY A 208 38.56 21.32 -4.58
C GLY A 208 39.66 20.66 -3.73
N PRO A 209 40.47 19.78 -4.34
CA PRO A 209 41.50 19.02 -3.64
C PRO A 209 42.57 19.93 -3.03
N ASN A 210 42.97 19.63 -1.80
CA ASN A 210 43.97 20.41 -1.06
C ASN A 210 44.71 19.55 -0.03
N CYS A 211 45.85 20.04 0.43
CA CYS A 211 46.63 19.40 1.47
C CYS A 211 47.30 20.43 2.39
N PHE A 212 47.87 19.95 3.50
CA PHE A 212 48.56 20.79 4.47
C PHE A 212 50.00 21.12 4.03
N ALA A 213 50.34 22.40 3.99
CA ALA A 213 51.71 22.93 3.95
C ALA A 213 52.05 23.52 5.31
N GLY A 214 52.61 22.71 6.21
CA GLY A 214 52.78 23.08 7.62
C GLY A 214 51.42 23.26 8.30
N THR A 215 51.04 24.49 8.60
CA THR A 215 49.73 24.85 9.20
C THR A 215 48.73 25.42 8.19
N THR A 216 49.16 25.71 6.97
CA THR A 216 48.33 26.38 5.95
C THR A 216 47.80 25.35 4.97
N ILE A 217 46.54 25.50 4.55
CA ILE A 217 45.94 24.64 3.52
C ILE A 217 46.20 25.26 2.15
N ILE A 218 46.79 24.49 1.23
CA ILE A 218 47.05 24.93 -0.14
C ILE A 218 46.34 24.03 -1.16
N PRO A 219 45.87 24.57 -2.30
CA PRO A 219 45.22 23.80 -3.35
C PRO A 219 46.20 22.83 -4.05
N ALA A 220 45.68 21.69 -4.51
CA ALA A 220 46.44 20.70 -5.26
C ALA A 220 46.78 21.17 -6.69
N GLY A 221 47.92 20.69 -7.22
CA GLY A 221 48.31 20.87 -8.63
C GLY A 221 49.04 22.18 -8.94
N ILE A 222 49.07 23.15 -8.01
CA ILE A 222 49.77 24.42 -8.19
C ILE A 222 50.90 24.60 -7.16
N GLU A 223 51.90 25.42 -7.52
CA GLU A 223 52.95 25.87 -6.60
C GLU A 223 52.52 27.18 -5.94
N VAL A 224 52.51 27.21 -4.61
CA VAL A 224 52.10 28.37 -3.83
C VAL A 224 53.27 28.84 -2.96
N LYS A 225 53.52 30.14 -2.95
CA LYS A 225 54.46 30.79 -2.04
C LYS A 225 53.79 30.93 -0.67
N VAL A 226 54.15 30.08 0.29
CA VAL A 226 53.56 30.06 1.64
C VAL A 226 54.20 31.13 2.52
N ASP A 227 55.52 31.29 2.42
CA ASP A 227 56.30 32.37 3.05
C ASP A 227 57.21 33.03 2.02
N ASP A 228 57.88 34.11 2.38
CA ASP A 228 58.79 34.80 1.46
C ASP A 228 59.86 33.89 0.83
N CYS A 229 60.27 32.85 1.57
CA CYS A 229 61.34 31.94 1.17
C CYS A 229 60.84 30.51 0.90
N THR A 230 59.55 30.23 1.08
CA THR A 230 59.04 28.85 1.07
C THR A 230 58.00 28.69 -0.02
N ILE A 231 58.31 27.87 -1.01
CA ILE A 231 57.37 27.49 -2.08
C ILE A 231 56.96 26.05 -1.85
N CYS A 232 55.66 25.82 -1.72
CA CYS A 232 55.10 24.50 -1.48
C CYS A 232 54.24 24.06 -2.66
N ARG A 233 54.29 22.77 -2.98
CA ARG A 233 53.49 22.13 -4.01
C ARG A 233 52.75 20.94 -3.43
N CYS A 234 51.45 20.91 -3.67
CA CYS A 234 50.58 19.79 -3.33
C CYS A 234 50.35 18.92 -4.56
N HIS A 235 50.64 17.62 -4.49
CA HIS A 235 50.40 16.71 -5.60
C HIS A 235 48.93 16.26 -5.64
N SER A 236 48.39 16.07 -6.85
CA SER A 236 47.00 15.60 -7.01
C SER A 236 46.89 14.16 -6.53
N GLY A 237 45.86 13.86 -5.73
CA GLY A 237 45.61 12.50 -5.24
C GLY A 237 46.41 12.08 -4.01
N ASP A 238 47.26 12.94 -3.44
CA ASP A 238 48.05 12.68 -2.22
C ASP A 238 47.61 13.62 -1.07
N TRP A 239 46.31 13.88 -0.93
CA TRP A 239 45.77 14.88 0.02
C TRP A 239 46.10 14.56 1.49
N TRP A 240 46.31 13.28 1.82
CA TRP A 240 46.72 12.82 3.15
C TRP A 240 48.20 13.06 3.44
N LYS A 241 49.02 13.36 2.42
CA LYS A 241 50.44 13.68 2.60
C LYS A 241 50.61 15.19 2.78
N PRO A 242 51.59 15.62 3.57
CA PRO A 242 51.96 17.03 3.61
C PRO A 242 52.52 17.48 2.25
N ALA A 243 52.31 18.76 1.93
CA ALA A 243 52.83 19.38 0.72
C ALA A 243 54.35 19.32 0.65
N GLN A 244 54.89 19.18 -0.57
CA GLN A 244 56.33 19.25 -0.82
C GLN A 244 56.77 20.71 -0.82
N CYS A 245 57.48 21.12 0.22
CA CYS A 245 57.97 22.49 0.38
C CYS A 245 59.45 22.59 0.07
N LEU A 246 59.82 23.50 -0.83
CA LEU A 246 61.18 23.88 -1.13
C LEU A 246 61.45 25.28 -0.59
N ARG A 247 62.48 25.39 0.26
CA ARG A 247 62.99 26.68 0.71
C ARG A 247 63.94 27.23 -0.35
N ARG A 248 63.58 28.34 -1.00
CA ARG A 248 64.47 29.06 -1.92
C ARG A 248 65.17 30.21 -1.17
N GLU A 249 66.29 30.65 -1.70
CA GLU A 249 66.96 31.85 -1.22
C GLU A 249 66.05 33.05 -1.43
N CYS A 250 65.42 33.53 -0.36
CA CYS A 250 64.93 34.89 -0.32
C CYS A 250 66.11 35.80 -0.63
N LEU A 251 65.92 36.76 -1.53
CA LEU A 251 66.66 38.01 -1.42
C LEU A 251 66.32 38.55 -0.04
N ASN A 252 67.19 38.23 0.93
CA ASN A 252 67.28 38.94 2.19
C ASN A 252 67.13 40.40 1.81
N GLY A 253 66.11 41.07 2.35
CA GLY A 253 66.16 42.51 2.42
C GLY A 253 67.56 42.83 2.92
N GLN A 254 68.37 43.49 2.09
CA GLN A 254 69.52 44.17 2.64
C GLN A 254 68.96 45.02 3.78
N PRO A 255 69.55 45.00 4.99
CA PRO A 255 69.31 46.09 5.89
C PRO A 255 69.73 47.34 5.11
N SER A 256 68.77 48.21 4.80
CA SER A 256 69.07 49.55 4.36
C SER A 256 69.89 50.19 5.46
N SER A 257 71.21 50.30 5.23
CA SER A 257 72.14 51.10 6.03
C SER A 257 71.62 52.52 6.25
#